data_AF-A0A2J8R802-F1
#
_entry.id   AF-A0A2J8R802-F1
#
_cell.length_a   1.000
_cell.length_b   1.000
_cell.length_c   1.000
_cell.angle_alpha   90.00
_cell.angle_beta   90.00
_cell.angle_gamma   90.00
#
_symmetry.space_group_name_H-M   'P 1'
#
loop_
_entity.id
_entity.type
_entity.pdbx_description
1 polymer ?
#
loop_
_entity_poly.entity_id
_entity_poly.type
_entity_poly.pdbx_seq_one_letter_code
_entity_poly.pdbx_strand_id
1 'polypeptide(L)' 'HFVCAKCEKPFLGHRHYERKGLAYCETHYNQLFGDVCFHCNRVIEGD' A
#
# COMPACT_ATOMS: atom_id res chain seq x y z
N HIS A 1 14.64 -3.85 -9.49
CA HIS A 1 13.97 -2.54 -9.27
C HIS A 1 12.93 -2.73 -8.18
N PHE A 2 12.99 -1.96 -7.10
CA PHE A 2 12.00 -2.03 -6.03
C PHE A 2 10.81 -1.15 -6.41
N VAL A 3 9.74 -1.75 -6.94
CA VAL A 3 8.54 -1.08 -7.45
C VAL A 3 7.28 -1.68 -6.84
N CYS A 4 6.20 -0.89 -6.78
CA CYS A 4 4.90 -1.38 -6.32
C CYS A 4 4.31 -2.39 -7.32
N ALA A 5 3.93 -3.58 -6.86
CA ALA A 5 3.30 -4.61 -7.68
C ALA A 5 1.91 -4.21 -8.22
N LYS A 6 1.32 -3.13 -7.71
CA LYS A 6 0.00 -2.65 -8.14
C LYS A 6 0.03 -1.50 -9.15
N CYS A 7 0.92 -0.54 -8.95
CA CYS A 7 1.03 0.65 -9.81
C CYS A 7 2.39 0.80 -10.47
N GLU A 8 3.28 -0.18 -10.29
CA GLU A 8 4.62 -0.27 -10.87
C GLU A 8 5.52 0.94 -10.61
N LYS A 9 5.14 1.79 -9.65
CA LYS A 9 5.90 2.97 -9.25
C LYS A 9 7.15 2.54 -8.47
N PRO A 10 8.33 3.09 -8.81
CA PRO A 10 9.54 2.86 -8.04
C PRO A 10 9.42 3.47 -6.65
N PHE A 11 9.87 2.72 -5.65
CA PHE A 11 10.10 3.23 -4.32
C PHE A 11 11.38 4.08 -4.37
N LEU A 12 11.23 5.37 -4.63
CA LEU A 12 12.32 6.37 -4.72
C LEU A 12 12.98 6.63 -3.34
N GLY A 13 13.32 5.58 -2.60
CA GLY A 13 13.78 5.65 -1.20
C GLY A 13 12.63 5.71 -0.17
N HIS A 14 11.38 5.66 -0.61
CA HIS A 14 10.21 5.58 0.28
C HIS A 14 10.04 4.17 0.86
N ARG A 15 9.37 4.08 2.01
CA ARG A 15 8.99 2.81 2.64
C ARG A 15 8.13 1.98 1.69
N HIS A 16 8.45 0.70 1.58
CA HIS A 16 7.67 -0.29 0.84
C HIS A 16 7.16 -1.36 1.81
N TYR A 17 6.06 -2.00 1.44
CA TYR A 17 5.40 -2.99 2.27
C TYR A 17 5.29 -4.31 1.51
N GLU A 18 5.92 -5.36 2.02
CA GLU A 18 5.90 -6.67 1.39
C GLU A 18 4.73 -7.52 1.91
N ARG A 19 3.98 -8.14 1.01
CA ARG A 19 2.91 -9.09 1.33
C ARG A 19 2.87 -10.21 0.31
N LYS A 20 2.86 -11.47 0.78
CA LYS A 20 2.85 -12.68 -0.06
C LYS A 20 3.93 -12.68 -1.15
N GLY A 21 5.09 -12.08 -0.88
CA GLY A 21 6.21 -11.97 -1.83
C GLY A 21 6.08 -10.86 -2.86
N LEU A 22 5.09 -9.96 -2.73
CA LEU A 22 4.91 -8.79 -3.58
C LEU A 22 5.10 -7.51 -2.77
N ALA A 23 5.84 -6.53 -3.32
CA ALA A 23 6.06 -5.24 -2.68
C ALA A 23 4.97 -4.24 -3.11
N TYR A 24 4.38 -3.53 -2.16
CA TYR A 24 3.34 -2.53 -2.39
C TYR A 24 3.74 -1.19 -1.78
N CYS A 25 3.26 -0.08 -2.35
CA CYS A 25 3.37 1.22 -1.69
C CYS A 25 2.39 1.30 -0.52
N GLU A 26 2.70 2.16 0.45
CA GLU A 26 1.84 2.41 1.62
C GLU A 26 0.36 2.57 1.26
N THR A 27 0.06 3.41 0.26
CA THR A 27 -1.32 3.66 -0.18
C THR A 27 -2.01 2.38 -0.66
N HIS A 28 -1.39 1.62 -1.56
CA HIS A 28 -2.01 0.40 -2.11
C HIS A 28 -2.00 -0.74 -1.11
N TYR A 29 -0.97 -0.84 -0.28
CA TYR A 29 -0.92 -1.82 0.79
C TYR A 29 -2.07 -1.60 1.76
N ASN A 30 -2.29 -0.36 2.21
CA ASN A 30 -3.42 -0.01 3.06
C ASN A 30 -4.76 -0.12 2.32
N GLN A 31 -4.83 0.11 1.01
CA GLN A 31 -6.08 -0.03 0.25
C GLN A 31 -6.45 -1.50 -0.03
N LEU A 32 -5.46 -2.38 -0.19
CA LEU A 32 -5.65 -3.81 -0.46
C LEU A 32 -5.75 -4.63 0.83
N PHE A 33 -5.04 -4.22 1.88
CA PHE A 33 -4.88 -4.99 3.12
C PHE A 33 -5.18 -4.19 4.38
N GLY A 34 -5.32 -2.87 4.30
CA GLY A 34 -5.82 -2.06 5.40
C GLY A 34 -7.32 -1.90 5.29
N ASP A 35 -7.97 -1.67 6.41
CA ASP A 35 -9.39 -1.38 6.47
C ASP A 35 -9.63 0.03 5.92
N VAL A 36 -9.83 0.17 4.60
CA VAL A 36 -10.19 1.46 4.00
C VAL A 36 -11.69 1.69 4.09
N CYS A 37 -12.08 2.84 4.66
CA CYS A 37 -13.47 3.27 4.65
C CYS A 37 -13.89 3.57 3.22
N PHE A 38 -14.83 2.79 2.67
CA PHE A 38 -15.35 2.96 1.30
C PHE A 38 -16.00 4.32 1.07
N HIS A 39 -16.42 5.00 2.14
CA HIS A 39 -17.04 6.33 2.07
C HIS A 39 -16.04 7.48 2.01
N CYS A 40 -14.86 7.32 2.61
CA CYS A 40 -13.85 8.40 2.75
C CYS A 40 -12.56 8.12 1.97
N ASN A 41 -12.42 6.90 1.43
CA ASN A 41 -11.20 6.38 0.81
C ASN A 41 -9.93 6.59 1.66
N ARG A 42 -10.11 6.66 2.98
CA ARG A 42 -9.05 6.78 3.99
C ARG A 42 -8.91 5.47 4.73
N VAL A 43 -7.68 5.16 5.10
CA VAL A 43 -7.33 4.03 5.96
C VAL A 43 -7.95 4.28 7.33
N ILE A 44 -8.78 3.35 7.79
CA ILE A 44 -9.28 3.31 9.15
C ILE A 44 -8.15 2.70 9.98
N GLU A 45 -7.27 3.55 10.54
CA GLU A 45 -6.51 3.14 11.72
C GLU A 45 -7.54 3.02 12.85
N GLY A 46 -7.83 1.80 13.27
CA GLY A 46 -8.63 1.54 14.46
C GLY A 46 -7.91 2.13 15.67
N ASP A 47 -8.64 2.94 16.43
CA ASP A 47 -8.26 3.54 17.72
C ASP A 47 -7.72 2.50 18.72
#